data_AF-A0A7S1YBW5-F1
#
_entry.id   AF-A0A7S1YBW5-F1
#
_cell.length_a   1.000
_cell.length_b   1.000
_cell.length_c   1.000
_cell.angle_alpha   90.00
_cell.angle_beta   90.00
_cell.angle_gamma   90.00
#
_symmetry.space_group_name_H-M   'P 1'
#
loop_
_entity.id
_entity.type
_entity.pdbx_description
1 polymer ?
#
loop_
_entity_poly.entity_id
_entity_poly.type
_entity_poly.pdbx_seq_one_letter_code
_entity_poly.pdbx_strand_id
1 'polypeptide(L)'
;DAIRRSDLLGCLKAGTLQLELEVQEYIEKKPVWVPSESPNDIMAQLLQDQEQSDAIFDVGGQKFSAHRCILALRAPVLLSLAEDANDDVEISNVEPAIFKSLLSFVYTTVMPDATLIREEGRGLLESADRFQCTNLKLRLEAAIVESVMNKGNAVDWLLFAESHNCALLKEATMDVIAKNIETVMETSGWTLLKESSGKLVAEVMEQQYRKRSRCDDDEDAGNMTVSGLRSKLEGKGLDIDGTREMLVKRLKTC
;
A
#
# COMPACT_ATOMS: atom_id res chain seq x y z
N ASP A 1 16.26 29.95 -26.84
CA ASP A 1 17.47 30.26 -27.64
C ASP A 1 17.58 29.35 -28.85
N ALA A 2 17.83 29.92 -30.03
CA ALA A 2 18.05 29.15 -31.25
C ALA A 2 19.54 29.16 -31.59
N ILE A 3 20.13 27.98 -31.78
CA ILE A 3 21.54 27.84 -32.18
C ILE A 3 21.66 28.23 -33.66
N ARG A 4 22.64 29.07 -34.01
CA ARG A 4 22.83 29.53 -35.39
C ARG A 4 23.64 28.51 -36.18
N ARG A 5 23.35 28.41 -37.49
CA ARG A 5 24.04 27.49 -38.41
C ARG A 5 25.56 27.68 -38.42
N SER A 6 26.04 28.93 -38.31
CA SER A 6 27.47 29.26 -38.24
C SER A 6 28.18 28.53 -37.11
N ASP A 7 27.49 28.37 -35.98
CA ASP A 7 28.05 27.89 -34.73
C ASP A 7 28.16 26.35 -34.77
N LEU A 8 27.27 25.68 -35.52
CA LEU A 8 27.25 24.22 -35.70
C LEU A 8 28.26 23.70 -36.72
N LEU A 9 28.71 24.53 -37.67
CA LEU A 9 29.67 24.12 -38.70
C LEU A 9 31.03 23.69 -38.10
N GLY A 10 31.44 24.31 -36.99
CA GLY A 10 32.66 23.96 -36.25
C GLY A 10 32.55 22.70 -35.41
N CYS A 11 31.33 22.19 -35.18
CA CYS A 11 31.05 21.02 -34.34
C CYS A 11 30.85 19.73 -35.16
N LEU A 12 30.92 19.80 -36.49
CA LEU A 12 30.76 18.65 -37.37
C LEU A 12 31.98 17.72 -37.27
N LYS A 13 31.73 16.42 -37.07
CA LYS A 13 32.75 15.37 -37.18
C LYS A 13 32.52 14.63 -38.50
N ALA A 14 33.46 14.75 -39.44
CA ALA A 14 33.36 14.17 -40.78
C ALA A 14 32.05 14.51 -41.52
N GLY A 15 31.59 15.77 -41.41
CA GLY A 15 30.35 16.23 -42.03
C GLY A 15 29.06 15.82 -41.29
N THR A 16 29.18 15.11 -40.17
CA THR A 16 28.04 14.68 -39.35
C THR A 16 27.97 15.49 -38.05
N LEU A 17 26.79 15.98 -37.71
CA LEU A 17 26.52 16.58 -36.41
C LEU A 17 26.02 15.50 -35.45
N GLN A 18 26.76 15.24 -34.37
CA GLN A 18 26.30 14.36 -33.30
C GLN A 18 25.68 15.21 -32.18
N LEU A 19 24.44 14.91 -31.84
CA LEU A 19 23.71 15.54 -30.74
C LEU A 19 23.57 14.51 -29.62
N GLU A 20 24.12 14.81 -28.46
CA GLU A 20 23.83 14.08 -27.23
C GLU A 20 22.67 14.78 -26.53
N LEU A 21 21.56 14.07 -26.39
CA LEU A 21 20.34 14.54 -25.75
C LEU A 21 20.20 13.79 -24.44
N GLU A 22 20.32 14.50 -23.33
CA GLU A 22 19.97 13.96 -22.02
C GLU A 22 18.48 14.20 -21.80
N VAL A 23 17.68 13.14 -21.97
CA VAL A 23 16.23 13.19 -21.79
C VAL A 23 15.91 12.80 -20.36
N GLN A 24 15.37 13.73 -19.58
CA GLN A 24 14.76 13.44 -18.28
C GLN A 24 13.25 13.25 -18.46
N GLU A 25 12.77 12.02 -18.29
CA GLU A 25 11.32 11.77 -18.21
C GLU A 25 10.78 12.26 -16.87
N TYR A 26 9.96 13.30 -16.90
CA TYR A 26 9.15 13.69 -15.75
C TYR A 26 7.83 12.92 -15.81
N ILE A 27 7.76 11.81 -15.08
CA ILE A 27 6.49 11.10 -14.86
C ILE A 27 5.82 11.77 -13.66
N GLU A 28 4.81 12.59 -13.92
CA GLU A 28 3.94 13.10 -12.86
C GLU A 28 3.28 11.89 -12.17
N LYS A 29 3.72 11.59 -10.94
CA LYS A 29 3.14 10.50 -10.15
C LYS A 29 1.71 10.90 -9.80
N LYS A 30 0.73 10.18 -10.33
CA LYS A 30 -0.66 10.36 -9.92
C LYS A 30 -0.78 10.12 -8.41
N PRO A 31 -1.52 10.98 -7.68
CA PRO A 31 -1.68 10.81 -6.24
C PRO A 31 -2.39 9.50 -5.97
N VAL A 32 -1.83 8.69 -5.07
CA VAL A 32 -2.47 7.47 -4.61
C VAL A 32 -3.61 7.86 -3.67
N TRP A 33 -4.82 7.38 -3.96
CA TRP A 33 -5.96 7.59 -3.07
C TRP A 33 -5.73 6.89 -1.72
N VAL A 34 -6.05 7.59 -0.63
CA VAL A 34 -6.06 7.07 0.74
C VAL A 34 -7.34 7.52 1.46
N PRO A 35 -7.88 6.72 2.41
CA PRO A 35 -9.05 7.14 3.19
C PRO A 35 -8.79 8.44 3.95
N SER A 36 -9.77 9.36 3.95
CA SER A 36 -9.64 10.62 4.68
C SER A 36 -9.92 10.43 6.18
N GLU A 37 -8.91 10.70 7.01
CA GLU A 37 -9.03 10.74 8.47
C GLU A 37 -8.07 11.82 8.99
N SER A 38 -8.58 12.74 9.81
CA SER A 38 -7.80 13.80 10.44
C SER A 38 -7.15 13.33 11.75
N PRO A 39 -5.88 13.66 11.99
CA PRO A 39 -5.22 13.38 13.26
C PRO A 39 -6.00 13.92 14.47
N ASN A 40 -6.00 13.17 15.57
CA ASN A 40 -6.67 13.56 16.80
C ASN A 40 -5.69 13.53 17.99
N ASP A 41 -5.16 14.71 18.33
CA ASP A 41 -4.16 14.87 19.39
C ASP A 41 -4.73 14.67 20.80
N ILE A 42 -6.04 14.88 21.01
CA ILE A 42 -6.69 14.69 22.31
C ILE A 42 -6.67 13.21 22.70
N MET A 43 -6.90 12.32 21.73
CA MET A 43 -6.86 10.87 21.95
C MET A 43 -5.44 10.36 22.23
N ALA A 44 -4.41 11.03 21.72
CA ALA A 44 -3.02 10.67 22.01
C ALA A 44 -2.69 10.79 23.50
N GLN A 45 -3.23 11.82 24.17
CA GLN A 45 -3.04 12.02 25.61
C GLN A 45 -3.70 10.91 26.42
N LEU A 46 -4.89 10.48 26.02
CA LEU A 46 -5.62 9.38 26.68
C LEU A 46 -4.84 8.06 26.63
N LEU A 47 -4.17 7.76 25.51
CA LEU A 47 -3.30 6.58 25.41
C LEU A 47 -2.09 6.66 26.35
N GLN A 48 -1.57 7.86 26.63
CA GLN A 48 -0.42 8.08 27.52
C GLN A 48 -0.79 8.05 29.00
N ASP A 49 -1.95 8.60 29.36
CA ASP A 49 -2.37 8.76 30.76
C ASP A 49 -2.62 7.38 31.41
N GLN A 50 -3.10 6.40 30.64
CA GLN A 50 -3.45 5.02 31.07
C GLN A 50 -4.46 4.91 32.23
N GLU A 51 -4.73 6.01 32.94
CA GLU A 51 -5.80 6.18 33.91
C GLU A 51 -7.13 5.87 33.22
N GLN A 52 -7.98 5.05 33.86
CA GLN A 52 -9.27 4.58 33.33
C GLN A 52 -9.20 3.60 32.14
N SER A 53 -8.02 3.04 31.82
CA SER A 53 -7.95 1.91 30.90
C SER A 53 -8.73 0.71 31.45
N ASP A 54 -9.53 0.09 30.58
CA ASP A 54 -10.45 -1.01 30.89
C ASP A 54 -10.16 -2.26 30.03
N ALA A 55 -9.02 -2.26 29.32
CA ALA A 55 -8.46 -3.39 28.62
C ALA A 55 -6.92 -3.35 28.68
N ILE A 56 -6.28 -4.51 28.78
CA ILE A 56 -4.82 -4.66 28.75
C ILE A 56 -4.48 -5.78 27.76
N PHE A 57 -3.54 -5.51 26.85
CA PHE A 57 -3.01 -6.50 25.92
C PHE A 57 -1.57 -6.87 26.30
N ASP A 58 -1.27 -8.16 26.40
CA ASP A 58 0.09 -8.68 26.53
C ASP A 58 0.61 -9.11 25.16
N VAL A 59 1.62 -8.41 24.65
CA VAL A 59 2.25 -8.69 23.37
C VAL A 59 3.72 -8.98 23.63
N GLY A 60 4.12 -10.24 23.53
CA GLY A 60 5.51 -10.66 23.75
C GLY A 60 6.06 -10.30 25.14
N GLY A 61 5.22 -10.28 26.17
CA GLY A 61 5.58 -9.91 27.54
C GLY A 61 5.51 -8.40 27.83
N GLN A 62 5.12 -7.58 26.85
CA GLN A 62 4.89 -6.15 27.02
C GLN A 62 3.40 -5.85 27.14
N LYS A 63 3.02 -5.12 28.19
CA LYS A 63 1.63 -4.76 28.46
C LYS A 63 1.25 -3.42 27.81
N PHE A 64 0.11 -3.41 27.13
CA PHE A 64 -0.46 -2.25 26.46
C PHE A 64 -1.88 -2.00 26.98
N SER A 65 -2.04 -0.93 27.76
CA SER A 65 -3.34 -0.48 28.22
C SER A 65 -4.14 0.19 27.11
N ALA A 66 -5.45 -0.06 27.07
CA ALA A 66 -6.36 0.52 26.08
C ALA A 66 -7.76 0.78 26.67
N HIS A 67 -8.59 1.45 25.87
CA HIS A 67 -9.95 1.84 26.22
C HIS A 67 -10.94 1.18 25.26
N ARG A 68 -11.84 0.34 25.77
CA ARG A 68 -12.82 -0.41 24.99
C ARG A 68 -13.71 0.50 24.16
N CYS A 69 -14.05 1.69 24.66
CA CYS A 69 -14.83 2.69 23.92
C CYS A 69 -14.13 3.17 22.64
N ILE A 70 -12.80 3.28 22.64
CA ILE A 70 -12.01 3.66 21.45
C ILE A 70 -11.90 2.46 20.50
N LEU A 71 -11.65 1.26 21.04
CA LEU A 71 -11.59 0.02 20.24
C LEU A 71 -12.92 -0.26 19.53
N ALA A 72 -14.06 -0.02 20.19
CA ALA A 72 -15.39 -0.18 19.61
C ALA A 72 -15.59 0.61 18.32
N LEU A 73 -14.98 1.78 18.23
CA LEU A 73 -15.12 2.68 17.08
C LEU A 73 -14.15 2.34 15.95
N ARG A 74 -12.98 1.76 16.24
CA ARG A 74 -11.86 1.75 15.29
C ARG A 74 -11.10 0.44 15.16
N ALA A 75 -11.26 -0.49 16.10
CA ALA A 75 -10.63 -1.80 16.10
C ALA A 75 -11.57 -2.84 16.72
N PRO A 76 -12.70 -3.16 16.06
CA PRO A 76 -13.75 -4.02 16.63
C PRO A 76 -13.26 -5.42 16.96
N VAL A 77 -12.26 -5.94 16.25
CA VAL A 77 -11.64 -7.23 16.56
C VAL A 77 -10.88 -7.18 17.89
N LEU A 78 -10.12 -6.11 18.15
CA LEU A 78 -9.43 -5.94 19.44
C LEU A 78 -10.43 -5.76 20.58
N LEU A 79 -11.55 -5.07 20.33
CA LEU A 79 -12.64 -5.02 21.31
C LEU A 79 -13.13 -6.43 21.64
N SER A 80 -13.52 -7.22 20.63
CA SER A 80 -14.04 -8.58 20.83
C SER A 80 -13.09 -9.43 21.67
N LEU A 81 -11.79 -9.38 21.38
CA LEU A 81 -10.77 -10.10 22.15
C LEU A 81 -10.72 -9.64 23.62
N ALA A 82 -10.88 -8.34 23.87
CA ALA A 82 -10.95 -7.78 25.21
C ALA A 82 -12.28 -8.05 25.94
N GLU A 83 -13.36 -8.35 25.22
CA GLU A 83 -14.64 -8.74 25.84
C GLU A 83 -14.67 -10.19 26.27
N ASP A 84 -14.01 -11.06 25.51
CA ASP A 84 -13.94 -12.49 25.77
C ASP A 84 -12.93 -12.86 26.86
N ALA A 85 -12.04 -11.93 27.22
CA ALA A 85 -11.01 -12.14 28.22
C ALA A 85 -11.48 -11.76 29.63
N ASN A 86 -11.22 -12.64 30.60
CA ASN A 86 -11.42 -12.35 32.03
C ASN A 86 -10.20 -11.63 32.67
N ASP A 87 -9.05 -11.68 32.00
CA ASP A 87 -7.75 -11.12 32.42
C ASP A 87 -7.08 -10.41 31.22
N ASP A 88 -5.77 -10.15 31.30
CA ASP A 88 -4.98 -9.57 30.20
C ASP A 88 -5.12 -10.38 28.89
N VAL A 89 -5.29 -9.69 27.77
CA VAL A 89 -5.48 -10.30 26.44
C VAL A 89 -4.12 -10.61 25.82
N GLU A 90 -3.79 -11.89 25.66
CA GLU A 90 -2.56 -12.29 24.97
C GLU A 90 -2.67 -12.12 23.45
N ILE A 91 -1.76 -11.35 22.87
CA ILE A 91 -1.61 -11.16 21.43
C ILE A 91 -0.34 -11.87 20.96
N SER A 92 -0.53 -13.04 20.34
CA SER A 92 0.54 -13.83 19.75
C SER A 92 0.86 -13.44 18.31
N ASN A 93 2.09 -13.72 17.85
CA ASN A 93 2.56 -13.51 16.48
C ASN A 93 2.47 -12.06 15.99
N VAL A 94 2.64 -11.09 16.88
CA VAL A 94 2.78 -9.67 16.54
C VAL A 94 3.94 -9.11 17.34
N GLU A 95 4.87 -8.44 16.68
CA GLU A 95 5.97 -7.77 17.38
C GLU A 95 5.43 -6.58 18.21
N PRO A 96 5.94 -6.36 19.44
CA PRO A 96 5.44 -5.29 20.32
C PRO A 96 5.52 -3.90 19.68
N ALA A 97 6.53 -3.64 18.84
CA ALA A 97 6.66 -2.38 18.11
C ALA A 97 5.52 -2.18 17.09
N ILE A 98 5.13 -3.24 16.38
CA ILE A 98 4.02 -3.23 15.42
C ILE A 98 2.71 -2.96 16.16
N PHE A 99 2.46 -3.70 17.25
CA PHE A 99 1.23 -3.52 18.04
C PHE A 99 1.13 -2.12 18.63
N LYS A 100 2.24 -1.58 19.16
CA LYS A 100 2.30 -0.21 19.68
C LYS A 100 1.91 0.82 18.62
N SER A 101 2.48 0.72 17.41
CA SER A 101 2.17 1.64 16.32
C SER A 101 0.74 1.48 15.81
N LEU A 102 0.22 0.26 15.75
CA LEU A 102 -1.18 0.00 15.40
C LEU A 102 -2.14 0.60 16.43
N LEU A 103 -1.88 0.39 17.73
CA LEU A 103 -2.67 0.98 18.80
C LEU A 103 -2.58 2.51 18.77
N SER A 104 -1.39 3.08 18.55
CA SER A 104 -1.22 4.52 18.36
C SER A 104 -2.07 5.05 17.20
N PHE A 105 -2.10 4.35 16.06
CA PHE A 105 -2.95 4.72 14.93
C PHE A 105 -4.44 4.67 15.29
N VAL A 106 -4.88 3.65 16.02
CA VAL A 106 -6.28 3.52 16.48
C VAL A 106 -6.73 4.75 17.27
N TYR A 107 -5.85 5.35 18.09
CA TYR A 107 -6.17 6.57 18.83
C TYR A 107 -6.05 7.83 17.97
N THR A 108 -4.99 7.92 17.17
CA THR A 108 -4.54 9.22 16.63
C THR A 108 -4.71 9.37 15.13
N THR A 109 -4.91 8.28 14.39
CA THR A 109 -4.85 8.19 12.90
C THR A 109 -3.52 8.58 12.28
N VAL A 110 -2.49 8.76 13.12
CA VAL A 110 -1.12 9.07 12.68
C VAL A 110 -0.46 7.80 12.18
N MET A 111 0.11 7.87 10.98
CA MET A 111 0.78 6.74 10.36
C MET A 111 2.03 6.32 11.16
N PRO A 112 2.38 5.03 11.15
CA PRO A 112 3.65 4.57 11.69
C PRO A 112 4.84 5.29 11.04
N ASP A 113 5.94 5.39 11.77
CA ASP A 113 7.17 6.03 11.28
C ASP A 113 7.67 5.36 10.01
N ALA A 114 8.24 6.16 9.09
CA ALA A 114 8.72 5.66 7.79
C ALA A 114 9.80 4.57 7.93
N THR A 115 10.62 4.61 8.99
CA THR A 115 11.60 3.56 9.30
C THR A 115 10.90 2.25 9.64
N LEU A 116 9.88 2.29 10.51
CA LEU A 116 9.11 1.11 10.88
C LEU A 116 8.34 0.54 9.68
N ILE A 117 7.76 1.39 8.82
CA ILE A 117 7.10 0.93 7.58
C ILE A 117 8.10 0.21 6.66
N ARG A 118 9.35 0.68 6.59
CA ARG A 118 10.39 0.08 5.74
C ARG A 118 10.85 -1.28 6.26
N GLU A 119 11.02 -1.40 7.58
CA GLU A 119 11.54 -2.60 8.23
C GLU A 119 10.44 -3.64 8.45
N GLU A 120 9.27 -3.22 8.93
CA GLU A 120 8.17 -4.06 9.40
C GLU A 120 6.88 -3.90 8.59
N GLY A 121 6.95 -3.37 7.37
CA GLY A 121 5.77 -3.08 6.54
C GLY A 121 4.86 -4.30 6.29
N ARG A 122 5.43 -5.51 6.23
CA ARG A 122 4.67 -6.76 6.09
C ARG A 122 3.88 -7.08 7.36
N GLY A 123 4.53 -7.09 8.51
CA GLY A 123 3.88 -7.36 9.79
C GLY A 123 2.86 -6.27 10.16
N LEU A 124 3.10 -5.02 9.77
CA LEU A 124 2.12 -3.93 9.90
C LEU A 124 0.87 -4.18 9.05
N LEU A 125 1.02 -4.57 7.78
CA LEU A 125 -0.12 -4.89 6.91
C LEU A 125 -0.89 -6.11 7.42
N GLU A 126 -0.19 -7.18 7.80
CA GLU A 126 -0.78 -8.41 8.37
C GLU A 126 -1.56 -8.10 9.66
N SER A 127 -0.98 -7.31 10.56
CA SER A 127 -1.63 -6.93 11.81
C SER A 127 -2.83 -6.02 11.57
N ALA A 128 -2.71 -5.05 10.65
CA ALA A 128 -3.82 -4.17 10.30
C ALA A 128 -5.00 -4.95 9.68
N ASP A 129 -4.72 -5.93 8.82
CA ASP A 129 -5.74 -6.82 8.25
C ASP A 129 -6.36 -7.73 9.33
N ARG A 130 -5.53 -8.39 10.14
CA ARG A 130 -5.95 -9.27 11.24
C ARG A 130 -6.91 -8.59 12.21
N PHE A 131 -6.62 -7.35 12.59
CA PHE A 131 -7.44 -6.58 13.53
C PHE A 131 -8.50 -5.70 12.86
N GLN A 132 -8.70 -5.85 11.53
CA GLN A 132 -9.65 -5.08 10.73
C GLN A 132 -9.49 -3.56 10.87
N CYS A 133 -8.25 -3.12 11.03
CA CYS A 133 -7.87 -1.71 11.00
C CYS A 133 -7.74 -1.27 9.53
N THR A 134 -8.86 -1.30 8.79
CA THR A 134 -8.90 -1.11 7.33
C THR A 134 -8.23 0.18 6.89
N ASN A 135 -8.49 1.31 7.56
CA ASN A 135 -7.88 2.58 7.19
C ASN A 135 -6.36 2.58 7.32
N LEU A 136 -5.82 1.90 8.33
CA LEU A 136 -4.37 1.70 8.47
C LEU A 136 -3.83 0.84 7.33
N LYS A 137 -4.48 -0.30 7.04
CA LYS A 137 -4.10 -1.21 5.95
C LYS A 137 -4.00 -0.48 4.61
N LEU A 138 -5.04 0.27 4.24
CA LEU A 138 -5.10 0.98 2.95
C LEU A 138 -4.05 2.10 2.85
N ARG A 139 -3.78 2.80 3.96
CA ARG A 139 -2.72 3.82 4.01
C ARG A 139 -1.31 3.21 3.99
N LEU A 140 -1.11 2.06 4.63
CA LEU A 140 0.15 1.32 4.57
C LEU A 140 0.44 0.83 3.15
N GLU A 141 -0.56 0.33 2.42
CA GLU A 141 -0.40 -0.02 1.00
C GLU A 141 0.14 1.18 0.20
N ALA A 142 -0.47 2.36 0.35
CA ALA A 142 -0.02 3.57 -0.32
C ALA A 142 1.42 3.96 0.07
N ALA A 143 1.72 3.99 1.37
CA ALA A 143 3.04 4.35 1.88
C ALA A 143 4.15 3.40 1.38
N ILE A 144 3.86 2.09 1.29
CA ILE A 144 4.80 1.08 0.79
C ILE A 144 5.04 1.27 -0.71
N VAL A 145 3.97 1.49 -1.50
CA VAL A 145 4.07 1.80 -2.93
C VAL A 145 4.93 3.03 -3.19
N GLU A 146 4.82 4.05 -2.34
CA GLU A 146 5.53 5.32 -2.53
C GLU A 146 7.00 5.28 -2.09
N SER A 147 7.33 4.56 -1.01
CA SER A 147 8.60 4.75 -0.29
C SER A 147 9.46 3.49 -0.05
N VAL A 148 8.90 2.29 -0.25
CA VAL A 148 9.56 1.00 0.05
C VAL A 148 9.72 0.14 -1.20
N MET A 149 8.72 0.15 -2.09
CA MET A 149 8.71 -0.67 -3.30
C MET A 149 9.75 -0.20 -4.31
N ASN A 150 10.46 -1.15 -4.91
CA ASN A 150 11.38 -0.95 -6.01
C ASN A 150 11.42 -2.19 -6.92
N LYS A 151 12.09 -2.10 -8.07
CA LYS A 151 12.18 -3.21 -9.03
C LYS A 151 12.78 -4.50 -8.47
N GLY A 152 13.65 -4.41 -7.46
CA GLY A 152 14.32 -5.58 -6.87
C GLY A 152 13.44 -6.36 -5.91
N ASN A 153 12.48 -5.71 -5.24
CA ASN A 153 11.56 -6.34 -4.29
C ASN A 153 10.11 -6.45 -4.80
N ALA A 154 9.84 -6.03 -6.04
CA ALA A 154 8.49 -5.97 -6.59
C ALA A 154 7.80 -7.35 -6.65
N VAL A 155 8.55 -8.42 -6.94
CA VAL A 155 7.97 -9.78 -7.01
C VAL A 155 7.57 -10.28 -5.62
N ASP A 156 8.40 -10.04 -4.60
CA ASP A 156 8.10 -10.46 -3.23
C ASP A 156 6.92 -9.68 -2.65
N TRP A 157 6.76 -8.42 -3.05
CA TRP A 157 5.58 -7.62 -2.71
C TRP A 157 4.34 -8.06 -3.49
N LEU A 158 4.48 -8.48 -4.75
CA LEU A 158 3.37 -9.00 -5.55
C LEU A 158 2.76 -10.25 -4.90
N LEU A 159 3.61 -11.20 -4.52
CA LEU A 159 3.18 -12.43 -3.84
C LEU A 159 2.45 -12.13 -2.53
N PHE A 160 3.00 -11.20 -1.74
CA PHE A 160 2.41 -10.78 -0.48
C PHE A 160 1.09 -10.03 -0.66
N ALA A 161 1.01 -9.16 -1.67
CA ALA A 161 -0.20 -8.40 -1.96
C ALA A 161 -1.35 -9.32 -2.40
N GLU A 162 -1.04 -10.35 -3.19
CA GLU A 162 -2.01 -11.39 -3.56
C GLU A 162 -2.50 -12.16 -2.33
N SER A 163 -1.60 -12.59 -1.44
CA SER A 163 -2.00 -13.40 -0.28
C SER A 163 -2.83 -12.62 0.76
N HIS A 164 -2.66 -11.31 0.84
CA HIS A 164 -3.33 -10.44 1.83
C HIS A 164 -4.41 -9.53 1.22
N ASN A 165 -4.81 -9.77 -0.04
CA ASN A 165 -5.83 -8.97 -0.75
C ASN A 165 -5.52 -7.46 -0.78
N CYS A 166 -4.25 -7.08 -0.84
CA CYS A 166 -3.81 -5.69 -0.95
C CYS A 166 -3.89 -5.24 -2.41
N ALA A 167 -5.09 -4.83 -2.85
CA ALA A 167 -5.36 -4.56 -4.27
C ALA A 167 -4.48 -3.45 -4.87
N LEU A 168 -4.22 -2.38 -4.12
CA LEU A 168 -3.42 -1.25 -4.61
C LEU A 168 -1.94 -1.67 -4.71
N LEU A 169 -1.44 -2.37 -3.69
CA LEU A 169 -0.08 -2.88 -3.68
C LEU A 169 0.14 -3.89 -4.82
N LYS A 170 -0.84 -4.77 -5.08
CA LYS A 170 -0.82 -5.72 -6.20
C LYS A 170 -0.76 -4.98 -7.55
N GLU A 171 -1.64 -4.01 -7.77
CA GLU A 171 -1.67 -3.24 -9.02
C GLU A 171 -0.34 -2.51 -9.27
N ALA A 172 0.20 -1.83 -8.25
CA ALA A 172 1.44 -1.09 -8.37
C ALA A 172 2.68 -1.99 -8.59
N THR A 173 2.75 -3.13 -7.89
CA THR A 173 3.84 -4.11 -8.12
C THR A 173 3.79 -4.67 -9.53
N MET A 174 2.61 -5.03 -10.04
CA MET A 174 2.44 -5.49 -11.42
C MET A 174 2.88 -4.43 -12.43
N ASP A 175 2.56 -3.16 -12.20
CA ASP A 175 3.00 -2.06 -13.07
C ASP A 175 4.52 -1.89 -13.07
N VAL A 176 5.18 -2.00 -11.91
CA VAL A 176 6.64 -1.94 -11.80
C VAL A 176 7.29 -3.12 -12.53
N ILE A 177 6.74 -4.33 -12.36
CA ILE A 177 7.24 -5.55 -13.00
C ILE A 177 7.07 -5.45 -14.52
N ALA A 178 5.89 -5.09 -15.00
CA ALA A 178 5.60 -4.98 -16.43
C ALA A 178 6.51 -3.95 -17.13
N LYS A 179 6.83 -2.83 -16.46
CA LYS A 179 7.76 -1.80 -16.97
C LYS A 179 9.22 -2.25 -17.00
N ASN A 180 9.61 -3.18 -16.13
CA ASN A 180 11.00 -3.61 -15.95
C ASN A 180 11.17 -5.12 -16.25
N ILE A 181 10.29 -5.68 -17.08
CA ILE A 181 10.10 -7.14 -17.17
C ILE A 181 11.39 -7.87 -17.56
N GLU A 182 12.19 -7.30 -18.46
CA GLU A 182 13.48 -7.87 -18.90
C GLU A 182 14.40 -8.09 -17.71
N THR A 183 14.53 -7.08 -16.84
CA THR A 183 15.37 -7.18 -15.64
C THR A 183 14.77 -8.06 -14.56
N VAL A 184 13.43 -8.07 -14.43
CA VAL A 184 12.75 -8.86 -13.40
C VAL A 184 12.81 -10.34 -13.74
N MET A 185 12.71 -10.72 -15.02
CA MET A 185 12.76 -12.12 -15.45
C MET A 185 14.07 -12.83 -15.10
N GLU A 186 15.16 -12.08 -14.95
CA GLU A 186 16.48 -12.57 -14.56
C GLU A 186 16.62 -12.76 -13.04
N THR A 187 15.68 -12.26 -12.24
CA THR A 187 15.73 -12.36 -10.79
C THR A 187 15.31 -13.74 -10.28
N SER A 188 15.85 -14.14 -9.13
CA SER A 188 15.39 -15.33 -8.40
C SER A 188 13.91 -15.22 -8.01
N GLY A 189 13.43 -14.03 -7.65
CA GLY A 189 12.03 -13.79 -7.31
C GLY A 189 11.08 -14.17 -8.44
N TRP A 190 11.42 -13.83 -9.70
CA TRP A 190 10.60 -14.24 -10.85
C TRP A 190 10.56 -15.75 -11.07
N THR A 191 11.66 -16.44 -10.78
CA THR A 191 11.69 -17.91 -10.84
C THR A 191 10.75 -18.52 -9.81
N LEU A 192 10.76 -18.01 -8.57
CA LEU A 192 9.82 -18.42 -7.53
C LEU A 192 8.36 -18.10 -7.90
N LEU A 193 8.10 -16.95 -8.55
CA LEU A 193 6.76 -16.61 -9.03
C LEU A 193 6.24 -17.63 -10.05
N LYS A 194 7.08 -18.05 -11.00
CA LYS A 194 6.71 -19.07 -12.00
C LYS A 194 6.38 -20.42 -11.36
N GLU A 195 7.12 -20.80 -10.33
CA GLU A 195 6.93 -22.07 -9.62
C GLU A 195 5.70 -22.03 -8.69
N SER A 196 5.44 -20.88 -8.07
CA SER A 196 4.35 -20.71 -7.10
C SER A 196 2.99 -20.43 -7.74
N SER A 197 2.92 -19.61 -8.79
CA SER A 197 1.64 -19.18 -9.37
C SER A 197 1.74 -18.84 -10.86
N GLY A 198 1.42 -19.82 -11.71
CA GLY A 198 1.26 -19.59 -13.16
C GLY A 198 0.17 -18.57 -13.51
N LYS A 199 -0.85 -18.43 -12.64
CA LYS A 199 -1.91 -17.43 -12.80
C LYS A 199 -1.37 -16.00 -12.69
N LEU A 200 -0.57 -15.70 -11.66
CA LEU A 200 0.02 -14.37 -11.50
C LEU A 200 1.00 -14.04 -12.64
N VAL A 201 1.75 -15.02 -13.13
CA VAL A 201 2.62 -14.83 -14.31
C VAL A 201 1.77 -14.45 -15.53
N ALA A 202 0.66 -15.14 -15.78
CA ALA A 202 -0.24 -14.81 -16.87
C ALA A 202 -0.83 -13.40 -16.71
N GLU A 203 -1.29 -13.02 -15.51
CA GLU A 203 -1.80 -11.68 -15.22
C GLU A 203 -0.76 -10.58 -15.49
N VAL A 204 0.50 -10.78 -15.08
CA VAL A 204 1.61 -9.84 -15.34
C VAL A 204 1.87 -9.69 -16.85
N MET A 205 1.90 -10.82 -17.57
CA MET A 205 2.11 -10.82 -19.02
C MET A 205 0.95 -10.11 -19.74
N GLU A 206 -0.30 -10.40 -19.38
CA GLU A 206 -1.46 -9.72 -19.95
C GLU A 206 -1.42 -8.20 -19.70
N GLN A 207 -1.00 -7.78 -18.50
CA GLN A 207 -0.84 -6.37 -18.16
C GLN A 207 0.21 -5.68 -19.03
N GLN A 208 1.32 -6.35 -19.36
CA GLN A 208 2.34 -5.84 -20.27
C GLN A 208 1.79 -5.57 -21.69
N TYR A 209 0.93 -6.44 -22.20
CA TYR A 209 0.36 -6.29 -23.55
C TYR A 209 -0.87 -5.37 -23.61
N ARG A 210 -1.40 -4.96 -22.46
CA ARG A 210 -2.60 -4.12 -22.38
C ARG A 210 -2.29 -2.72 -22.90
N LYS A 211 -2.75 -2.41 -24.13
CA LYS A 211 -2.51 -1.13 -24.84
C LYS A 211 -3.07 0.12 -24.16
N ARG A 212 -3.96 -0.02 -23.16
CA ARG A 212 -4.62 1.10 -22.47
C ARG A 212 -4.15 1.15 -21.02
N SER A 213 -3.46 2.24 -20.67
CA SER A 213 -3.13 2.57 -19.27
C SER A 213 -4.43 2.76 -18.48
N ARG A 214 -4.50 2.21 -17.27
CA ARG A 214 -5.63 2.43 -16.36
C ARG A 214 -5.65 3.91 -15.93
N CYS A 215 -6.83 4.48 -15.76
CA CYS A 215 -6.97 5.84 -15.27
C CYS A 215 -8.12 5.97 -14.26
N ASP A 216 -7.96 6.90 -13.32
CA ASP A 216 -8.89 7.06 -12.20
C ASP A 216 -10.28 7.48 -12.67
N ASP A 217 -10.36 8.28 -13.73
CA ASP A 217 -11.61 8.85 -14.26
C ASP A 217 -12.28 8.00 -15.36
N ASP A 218 -11.84 6.75 -15.59
CA ASP A 218 -12.46 5.91 -16.63
C ASP A 218 -13.94 5.64 -16.29
N GLU A 219 -14.80 5.68 -17.31
CA GLU A 219 -16.22 5.35 -17.19
C GLU A 219 -16.43 3.86 -16.94
N ASP A 220 -15.59 3.01 -17.54
CA ASP A 220 -15.62 1.57 -17.29
C ASP A 220 -14.81 1.23 -16.04
N ALA A 221 -15.50 0.80 -14.99
CA ALA A 221 -14.88 0.31 -13.75
C ALA A 221 -13.81 -0.77 -14.01
N GLY A 222 -13.93 -1.57 -15.06
CA GLY A 222 -12.90 -2.56 -15.43
C GLY A 222 -11.54 -1.94 -15.81
N ASN A 223 -11.55 -0.68 -16.27
CA ASN A 223 -10.36 0.06 -16.72
C ASN A 223 -9.86 1.09 -15.70
N MET A 224 -10.59 1.32 -14.61
CA MET A 224 -10.18 2.25 -13.56
C MET A 224 -8.94 1.76 -12.79
N THR A 225 -8.12 2.64 -12.23
CA THR A 225 -7.08 2.25 -11.25
C THR A 225 -7.72 1.83 -9.93
N VAL A 226 -7.01 1.12 -9.06
CA VAL A 226 -7.50 0.81 -7.71
C VAL A 226 -7.76 2.10 -6.92
N SER A 227 -6.92 3.13 -7.07
CA SER A 227 -7.15 4.44 -6.46
C SER A 227 -8.47 5.07 -6.94
N GLY A 228 -8.75 5.06 -8.25
CA GLY A 228 -10.01 5.54 -8.79
C GLY A 228 -11.22 4.73 -8.31
N LEU A 229 -11.09 3.40 -8.26
CA LEU A 229 -12.14 2.51 -7.76
C LEU A 229 -12.50 2.85 -6.30
N ARG A 230 -11.48 2.97 -5.44
CA ARG A 230 -11.67 3.30 -4.01
C ARG A 230 -12.29 4.68 -3.83
N SER A 231 -11.82 5.68 -4.56
CA SER A 231 -12.39 7.04 -4.55
C SER A 231 -13.88 7.05 -4.92
N LYS A 232 -14.28 6.35 -5.99
CA LYS A 232 -15.71 6.24 -6.37
C LYS A 232 -16.54 5.45 -5.36
N LEU A 233 -15.98 4.42 -4.73
CA LEU A 233 -16.67 3.64 -3.71
C LEU A 233 -16.90 4.44 -2.43
N GLU A 234 -15.89 5.19 -1.96
CA GLU A 234 -16.01 6.10 -0.82
C GLU A 234 -17.10 7.15 -1.06
N GLY A 235 -17.13 7.77 -2.24
CA GLY A 235 -18.17 8.73 -2.62
C GLY A 235 -19.60 8.14 -2.67
N LYS A 236 -19.73 6.82 -2.81
CA LYS A 236 -21.01 6.08 -2.74
C LYS A 236 -21.28 5.47 -1.35
N GLY A 237 -20.39 5.63 -0.37
CA GLY A 237 -20.51 5.02 0.96
C GLY A 237 -20.42 3.49 0.94
N LEU A 238 -19.69 2.93 -0.03
CA LEU A 238 -19.50 1.48 -0.19
C LEU A 238 -18.15 1.04 0.39
N ASP A 239 -18.06 -0.26 0.71
CA ASP A 239 -16.82 -0.88 1.19
C ASP A 239 -15.68 -0.76 0.15
N ILE A 240 -14.57 -0.20 0.62
CA ILE A 240 -13.37 0.21 -0.12
C ILE A 240 -12.21 -0.81 -0.02
N ASP A 241 -12.34 -1.87 0.79
CA ASP A 241 -11.32 -2.90 0.96
C ASP A 241 -11.63 -4.20 0.18
N GLY A 242 -10.60 -5.02 -0.03
CA GLY A 242 -10.67 -6.28 -0.74
C GLY A 242 -10.02 -6.23 -2.12
N THR A 243 -10.18 -7.30 -2.88
CA THR A 243 -9.52 -7.44 -4.19
C THR A 243 -10.05 -6.45 -5.21
N ARG A 244 -9.26 -6.20 -6.26
CA ARG A 244 -9.69 -5.35 -7.37
C ARG A 244 -11.01 -5.81 -7.98
N GLU A 245 -11.23 -7.12 -8.12
CA GLU A 245 -12.46 -7.70 -8.65
C GLU A 245 -13.66 -7.38 -7.76
N MET A 246 -13.49 -7.41 -6.43
CA MET A 246 -14.53 -7.01 -5.48
C MET A 246 -14.89 -5.54 -5.65
N LEU A 247 -13.90 -4.65 -5.75
CA LEU A 247 -14.12 -3.22 -5.94
C LEU A 247 -14.87 -2.92 -7.25
N VAL A 248 -14.44 -3.54 -8.35
CA VAL A 248 -15.09 -3.41 -9.66
C VAL A 248 -16.53 -3.93 -9.62
N LYS A 249 -16.74 -5.10 -8.99
CA LYS A 249 -18.06 -5.70 -8.85
C LYS A 249 -19.02 -4.77 -8.10
N ARG A 250 -18.59 -4.24 -6.94
CA ARG A 250 -19.40 -3.31 -6.12
C ARG A 250 -19.82 -2.07 -6.92
N LEU A 251 -18.92 -1.49 -7.72
CA LEU A 251 -19.27 -0.34 -8.56
C LEU A 251 -20.22 -0.69 -9.71
N LYS A 252 -20.10 -1.87 -10.32
CA LYS A 252 -20.97 -2.31 -11.42
C LYS A 252 -22.38 -2.69 -10.96
N THR A 253 -22.55 -3.07 -9.70
CA THR A 253 -23.85 -3.47 -9.13
C THR A 253 -24.69 -2.30 -8.60
N CYS A 254 -24.16 -1.06 -8.61
CA CYS A 254 -24.83 0.16 -8.14
C CYS A 254 -25.09 1.15 -9.26
#